data_AF-A0A960K7D1-F1
#
_entry.id   AF-A0A960K7D1-F1
#
_cell.length_a   1.000
_cell.length_b   1.000
_cell.length_c   1.000
_cell.angle_alpha   90.00
_cell.angle_beta   90.00
_cell.angle_gamma   90.00
#
_symmetry.space_group_name_H-M   'P 1'
#
loop_
_entity.id
_entity.type
_entity.pdbx_description
1 polymer ?
#
loop_
_entity_poly.entity_id
_entity_poly.type
_entity_poly.pdbx_seq_one_letter_code
_entity_poly.pdbx_strand_id
1 'polypeptide(L)'
;QVAADWAPDLDLVGTFAGAPASEVGLILAAAPRLPQGGFAYMIVAGLAAAYPDEADPADFLTPKGVELLDAVDTGCATDTFKAIAGIPVEELIKPDAFSGAWRDLALAQDAGQEKTNDAPVLIIHSTGDGTVPLIFTQALEKRMCANGQAVERRLIDGGGHGAAAVPAYQQALPWIEARFSGDGPLEGDPATAVTNDCAAKADG
;
A
#
# COMPACT_ATOMS: atom_id res chain seq x y z
N GLN A 1 0.94 2.82 12.68
CA GLN A 1 -0.16 2.27 13.48
C GLN A 1 0.32 1.32 14.57
N VAL A 2 1.28 0.40 14.35
CA VAL A 2 1.70 -0.56 15.41
C VAL A 2 3.00 -0.22 16.18
N ALA A 3 3.76 0.78 15.74
CA ALA A 3 5.12 1.02 16.23
C ALA A 3 5.16 1.31 17.75
N ALA A 4 4.27 2.18 18.23
CA ALA A 4 4.21 2.57 19.64
C ALA A 4 3.92 1.39 20.58
N ASP A 5 3.05 0.47 20.15
CA ASP A 5 2.66 -0.68 20.98
C ASP A 5 3.67 -1.84 20.87
N TRP A 6 4.21 -2.09 19.67
CA TRP A 6 5.07 -3.24 19.40
C TRP A 6 6.54 -3.00 19.77
N ALA A 7 7.05 -1.79 19.57
CA ALA A 7 8.46 -1.45 19.80
C ALA A 7 8.61 -0.04 20.41
N PRO A 8 8.08 0.19 21.62
CA PRO A 8 8.05 1.52 22.26
C PRO A 8 9.43 2.12 22.54
N ASP A 9 10.46 1.28 22.66
CA ASP A 9 11.82 1.72 22.97
C ASP A 9 12.57 2.28 21.72
N LEU A 10 11.97 2.18 20.53
CA LEU A 10 12.52 2.72 19.30
C LEU A 10 12.02 4.14 19.04
N ASP A 11 12.95 5.08 18.89
CA ASP A 11 12.64 6.42 18.44
C ASP A 11 12.48 6.46 16.92
N LEU A 12 11.24 6.42 16.45
CA LEU A 12 10.92 6.52 15.04
C LEU A 12 11.00 7.98 14.60
N VAL A 13 11.99 8.32 13.78
CA VAL A 13 12.24 9.70 13.31
C VAL A 13 11.54 10.04 11.99
N GLY A 14 11.02 9.04 11.26
CA GLY A 14 10.25 9.25 10.04
C GLY A 14 10.03 7.96 9.24
N THR A 15 9.11 7.99 8.28
CA THR A 15 8.85 6.86 7.37
C THR A 15 8.84 7.32 5.92
N PHE A 16 9.51 6.60 5.03
CA PHE A 16 9.36 6.75 3.58
C PHE A 16 8.60 5.56 3.00
N ALA A 17 7.56 5.83 2.20
CA ALA A 17 6.79 4.83 1.46
C ALA A 17 6.73 5.20 -0.03
N GLY A 18 7.39 4.40 -0.88
CA GLY A 18 7.30 4.51 -2.33
C GLY A 18 6.10 3.75 -2.88
N ALA A 19 5.20 4.44 -3.58
CA ALA A 19 4.00 3.89 -4.23
C ALA A 19 3.27 2.78 -3.42
N PRO A 20 2.94 2.98 -2.13
CA PRO A 20 2.37 1.93 -1.30
C PRO A 20 0.98 1.49 -1.77
N ALA A 21 0.83 0.19 -2.03
CA ALA A 21 -0.45 -0.47 -2.30
C ALA A 21 -1.29 -0.61 -1.02
N SER A 22 -1.76 0.52 -0.50
CA SER A 22 -2.27 0.70 0.87
C SER A 22 -3.75 0.39 1.08
N GLU A 23 -4.51 0.18 0.01
CA GLU A 23 -5.96 0.00 0.04
C GLU A 23 -6.34 -1.47 -0.23
N VAL A 24 -5.99 -2.36 0.71
CA VAL A 24 -6.22 -3.81 0.63
C VAL A 24 -7.69 -4.13 0.43
N GLY A 25 -8.58 -3.46 1.18
CA GLY A 25 -10.02 -3.62 1.04
C GLY A 25 -10.52 -3.26 -0.36
N LEU A 26 -10.03 -2.16 -0.92
CA LEU A 26 -10.39 -1.72 -2.28
C LEU A 26 -9.87 -2.68 -3.34
N ILE A 27 -8.65 -3.19 -3.18
CA ILE A 27 -8.06 -4.17 -4.10
C ILE A 27 -8.93 -5.43 -4.15
N LEU A 28 -9.29 -6.01 -3.00
CA LEU A 28 -10.12 -7.21 -2.97
C LEU A 28 -11.56 -6.96 -3.43
N ALA A 29 -12.15 -5.81 -3.09
CA ALA A 29 -13.50 -5.45 -3.55
C ALA A 29 -13.59 -5.33 -5.09
N ALA A 30 -12.53 -4.81 -5.71
CA ALA A 30 -12.46 -4.64 -7.17
C ALA A 30 -12.04 -5.93 -7.89
N ALA A 31 -11.36 -6.86 -7.21
CA ALA A 31 -10.74 -8.03 -7.82
C ALA A 31 -11.67 -8.85 -8.73
N PRO A 32 -12.94 -9.15 -8.37
CA PRO A 32 -13.84 -9.93 -9.24
C PRO A 32 -14.21 -9.23 -10.56
N ARG A 33 -13.85 -7.96 -10.75
CA ARG A 33 -14.18 -7.13 -11.91
C ARG A 33 -12.95 -6.65 -12.69
N LEU A 34 -11.75 -6.93 -12.17
CA LEU A 34 -10.51 -6.51 -12.80
C LEU A 34 -9.85 -7.71 -13.48
N PRO A 35 -9.51 -7.62 -14.78
CA PRO A 35 -8.96 -8.76 -15.52
C PRO A 35 -7.54 -9.18 -15.06
N GLN A 36 -6.95 -8.52 -14.06
CA GLN A 36 -5.58 -8.69 -13.57
C GLN A 36 -5.54 -8.64 -12.04
N GLY A 37 -6.32 -9.50 -11.38
CA GLY A 37 -6.37 -9.66 -9.92
C GLY A 37 -5.09 -10.22 -9.27
N GLY A 38 -3.91 -9.99 -9.83
CA GLY A 38 -2.66 -10.55 -9.32
C GLY A 38 -2.29 -10.08 -7.92
N PHE A 39 -2.53 -8.80 -7.61
CA PHE A 39 -2.41 -8.32 -6.23
C PHE A 39 -3.43 -8.97 -5.29
N ALA A 40 -4.65 -9.22 -5.78
CA ALA A 40 -5.66 -9.91 -5.00
C ALA A 40 -5.24 -11.36 -4.68
N TYR A 41 -4.57 -12.06 -5.60
CA TYR A 41 -3.99 -13.39 -5.34
C TYR A 41 -2.96 -13.38 -4.21
N MET A 42 -2.01 -12.44 -4.25
CA MET A 42 -1.00 -12.31 -3.19
C MET A 42 -1.63 -11.92 -1.85
N ILE A 43 -2.65 -11.06 -1.85
CA ILE A 43 -3.39 -10.69 -0.65
C ILE A 43 -4.19 -11.88 -0.11
N VAL A 44 -4.88 -12.65 -0.96
CA VAL A 44 -5.64 -13.85 -0.56
C VAL A 44 -4.70 -14.87 0.06
N ALA A 45 -3.57 -15.17 -0.59
CA ALA A 45 -2.56 -16.06 -0.03
C ALA A 45 -2.04 -15.57 1.33
N GLY A 46 -1.70 -14.27 1.44
CA GLY A 46 -1.19 -13.67 2.67
C GLY A 46 -2.20 -13.69 3.82
N LEU A 47 -3.47 -13.35 3.55
CA LEU A 47 -4.54 -13.39 4.55
C LEU A 47 -4.86 -14.81 4.98
N ALA A 48 -4.90 -15.77 4.05
CA ALA A 48 -5.11 -17.18 4.38
C ALA A 48 -3.98 -17.75 5.23
N ALA A 49 -2.73 -17.36 4.95
CA ALA A 49 -1.58 -17.76 5.75
C ALA A 49 -1.59 -17.14 7.15
N ALA A 50 -2.03 -15.88 7.29
CA ALA A 50 -2.07 -15.17 8.56
C ALA A 50 -3.30 -15.53 9.42
N TYR A 51 -4.43 -15.88 8.79
CA TYR A 51 -5.73 -16.14 9.44
C TYR A 51 -6.36 -17.45 8.92
N PRO A 52 -5.69 -18.61 9.08
CA PRO A 52 -6.13 -19.88 8.47
C PRO A 52 -7.50 -20.38 8.94
N ASP A 53 -7.95 -19.95 10.13
CA ASP A 53 -9.26 -20.33 10.70
C ASP A 53 -10.41 -19.41 10.23
N GLU A 54 -10.11 -18.28 9.57
CA GLU A 54 -11.09 -17.26 9.19
C GLU A 54 -11.10 -16.95 7.68
N ALA A 55 -9.98 -17.21 6.99
CA ALA A 55 -9.74 -16.84 5.60
C ALA A 55 -9.41 -18.05 4.73
N ASP A 56 -10.35 -19.01 4.62
CA ASP A 56 -10.22 -20.11 3.66
C ASP A 56 -10.17 -19.53 2.22
N PRO A 57 -9.08 -19.74 1.45
CA PRO A 57 -9.00 -19.29 0.07
C PRO A 57 -10.15 -19.77 -0.80
N ALA A 58 -10.70 -20.96 -0.51
CA ALA A 58 -11.82 -21.53 -1.23
C ALA A 58 -13.12 -20.73 -1.06
N ASP A 59 -13.22 -19.83 -0.07
CA ASP A 59 -14.36 -18.91 0.07
C ASP A 59 -14.27 -17.72 -0.89
N PHE A 60 -13.06 -17.28 -1.25
CA PHE A 60 -12.82 -16.14 -2.14
C PHE A 60 -12.60 -16.56 -3.61
N LEU A 61 -11.83 -17.63 -3.82
CA LEU A 61 -11.40 -18.13 -5.14
C LEU A 61 -12.29 -19.27 -5.64
N THR A 62 -12.34 -19.46 -6.95
CA THR A 62 -12.93 -20.68 -7.55
C THR A 62 -11.98 -21.87 -7.35
N PRO A 63 -12.40 -23.12 -7.64
CA PRO A 63 -11.48 -24.27 -7.59
C PRO A 63 -10.23 -24.11 -8.46
N LYS A 64 -10.38 -23.60 -9.70
CA LYS A 64 -9.25 -23.27 -10.58
C LYS A 64 -8.40 -22.14 -10.01
N GLY A 65 -9.04 -21.19 -9.33
CA GLY A 65 -8.33 -20.10 -8.69
C GLY A 65 -7.44 -20.57 -7.53
N VAL A 66 -7.94 -21.50 -6.71
CA VAL A 66 -7.17 -22.15 -5.63
C VAL A 66 -6.00 -22.96 -6.19
N GLU A 67 -6.20 -23.71 -7.28
CA GLU A 67 -5.11 -24.48 -7.93
C GLU A 67 -3.92 -23.59 -8.35
N LEU A 68 -4.20 -22.36 -8.77
CA LEU A 68 -3.17 -21.40 -9.20
C LEU A 68 -2.58 -20.57 -8.06
N LEU A 69 -3.07 -20.73 -6.83
CA LEU A 69 -2.59 -19.95 -5.67
C LEU A 69 -1.14 -20.31 -5.30
N ASP A 70 -0.71 -21.54 -5.53
CA ASP A 70 0.68 -22.03 -5.33
C ASP A 70 1.72 -21.24 -6.16
N ALA A 71 1.29 -20.52 -7.20
CA ALA A 71 2.16 -19.62 -7.95
C ALA A 71 2.64 -18.42 -7.12
N VAL A 72 1.98 -18.10 -6.01
CA VAL A 72 2.42 -17.07 -5.05
C VAL A 72 3.62 -17.56 -4.23
N ASP A 73 3.66 -18.85 -3.87
CA ASP A 73 4.72 -19.43 -3.03
C ASP A 73 6.00 -19.74 -3.80
N THR A 74 5.92 -19.83 -5.12
CA THR A 74 7.00 -20.33 -5.98
C THR A 74 7.69 -19.26 -6.83
N GLY A 75 7.21 -18.01 -6.79
CA GLY A 75 7.74 -16.93 -7.61
C GLY A 75 7.60 -15.52 -7.01
N CYS A 76 8.00 -14.51 -7.76
CA CYS A 76 7.77 -13.10 -7.40
C CYS A 76 6.42 -12.63 -7.95
N ALA A 77 5.99 -11.40 -7.60
CA ALA A 77 4.73 -10.82 -8.08
C ALA A 77 4.50 -10.95 -9.60
N THR A 78 5.55 -10.77 -10.41
CA THR A 78 5.47 -10.93 -11.88
C THR A 78 5.16 -12.35 -12.32
N ASP A 79 5.64 -13.36 -11.58
CA ASP A 79 5.38 -14.77 -11.89
C ASP A 79 3.95 -15.15 -11.55
N THR A 80 3.43 -14.65 -10.41
CA THR A 80 1.99 -14.75 -10.08
C THR A 80 1.14 -14.12 -11.18
N PHE A 81 1.49 -12.92 -11.65
CA PHE A 81 0.74 -12.24 -12.71
C PHE A 81 0.74 -13.02 -14.02
N LYS A 82 1.87 -13.63 -14.39
CA LYS A 82 1.98 -14.48 -15.58
C LYS A 82 1.18 -15.76 -15.46
N ALA A 83 1.17 -16.40 -14.28
CA ALA A 83 0.47 -17.65 -14.05
C ALA A 83 -1.05 -17.53 -14.27
N ILE A 84 -1.62 -16.36 -13.96
CA ILE A 84 -3.06 -16.09 -14.12
C ILE A 84 -3.41 -15.32 -15.40
N ALA A 85 -2.40 -14.91 -16.18
CA ALA A 85 -2.61 -14.05 -17.35
C ALA A 85 -3.47 -14.72 -18.42
N GLY A 86 -4.44 -13.98 -18.96
CA GLY A 86 -5.30 -14.45 -20.05
C GLY A 86 -6.44 -15.39 -19.61
N ILE A 87 -6.55 -15.71 -18.31
CA ILE A 87 -7.69 -16.44 -17.77
C ILE A 87 -8.79 -15.45 -17.39
N PRO A 88 -10.06 -15.68 -17.76
CA PRO A 88 -11.17 -14.84 -17.33
C PRO A 88 -11.28 -14.77 -15.80
N VAL A 89 -11.53 -13.58 -15.26
CA VAL A 89 -11.52 -13.35 -13.81
C VAL A 89 -12.57 -14.20 -13.09
N GLU A 90 -13.72 -14.45 -13.72
CA GLU A 90 -14.81 -15.29 -13.22
C GLU A 90 -14.43 -16.78 -13.12
N GLU A 91 -13.38 -17.21 -13.82
CA GLU A 91 -12.81 -18.56 -13.67
C GLU A 91 -11.84 -18.65 -12.48
N LEU A 92 -11.44 -17.53 -11.89
CA LEU A 92 -10.43 -17.45 -10.82
C LEU A 92 -11.00 -16.97 -9.48
N ILE A 93 -11.84 -15.94 -9.51
CA ILE A 93 -12.37 -15.24 -8.33
C ILE A 93 -13.90 -15.29 -8.37
N LYS A 94 -14.53 -15.60 -7.24
CA LYS A 94 -15.99 -15.61 -7.15
C LYS A 94 -16.57 -14.17 -7.24
N PRO A 95 -17.73 -13.96 -7.87
CA PRO A 95 -18.29 -12.62 -8.07
C PRO A 95 -18.60 -11.86 -6.77
N ASP A 96 -18.99 -12.58 -5.71
CA ASP A 96 -19.37 -12.02 -4.40
C ASP A 96 -18.33 -12.33 -3.29
N ALA A 97 -17.08 -12.58 -3.69
CA ALA A 97 -15.98 -13.00 -2.82
C ALA A 97 -15.65 -12.00 -1.69
N PHE A 98 -15.84 -10.69 -1.94
CA PHE A 98 -15.59 -9.64 -0.95
C PHE A 98 -16.78 -9.49 0.01
N SER A 99 -16.94 -10.45 0.91
CA SER A 99 -18.00 -10.49 1.91
C SER A 99 -17.54 -11.15 3.20
N GLY A 100 -18.34 -11.04 4.28
CA GLY A 100 -18.05 -11.67 5.57
C GLY A 100 -16.64 -11.40 6.10
N ALA A 101 -15.98 -12.46 6.57
CA ALA A 101 -14.62 -12.41 7.11
C ALA A 101 -13.60 -11.83 6.13
N TRP A 102 -13.70 -12.16 4.83
CA TRP A 102 -12.79 -11.61 3.81
C TRP A 102 -12.85 -10.10 3.69
N ARG A 103 -14.05 -9.51 3.74
CA ARG A 103 -14.21 -8.05 3.75
C ARG A 103 -13.63 -7.46 5.04
N ASP A 104 -13.99 -8.02 6.18
CA ASP A 104 -13.67 -7.44 7.48
C ASP A 104 -12.16 -7.53 7.76
N LEU A 105 -11.51 -8.66 7.44
CA LEU A 105 -10.06 -8.84 7.52
C LEU A 105 -9.32 -7.90 6.57
N ALA A 106 -9.77 -7.78 5.31
CA ALA A 106 -9.11 -6.93 4.33
C ALA A 106 -9.16 -5.45 4.71
N LEU A 107 -10.31 -4.96 5.19
CA LEU A 107 -10.45 -3.59 5.68
C LEU A 107 -9.59 -3.33 6.92
N ALA A 108 -9.41 -4.34 7.78
CA ALA A 108 -8.50 -4.23 8.93
C ALA A 108 -7.02 -4.12 8.54
N GLN A 109 -6.65 -4.48 7.30
CA GLN A 109 -5.28 -4.35 6.79
C GLN A 109 -5.01 -3.01 6.07
N ASP A 110 -6.02 -2.16 5.87
CA ASP A 110 -5.79 -0.84 5.27
C ASP A 110 -4.89 0.01 6.20
N ALA A 111 -3.84 0.60 5.63
CA ALA A 111 -2.84 1.33 6.41
C ALA A 111 -3.30 2.73 6.81
N GLY A 112 -2.81 3.26 7.93
CA GLY A 112 -3.02 4.65 8.32
C GLY A 112 -4.37 4.92 8.97
N GLN A 113 -5.02 3.89 9.53
CA GLN A 113 -6.26 4.05 10.31
C GLN A 113 -6.04 4.86 11.59
N GLU A 114 -4.83 4.80 12.13
CA GLU A 114 -4.44 5.47 13.37
C GLU A 114 -3.12 6.23 13.16
N LYS A 115 -2.97 7.34 13.89
CA LYS A 115 -1.72 8.09 13.95
C LYS A 115 -0.64 7.20 14.55
N THR A 116 0.50 7.08 13.88
CA THR A 116 1.59 6.23 14.36
C THR A 116 2.33 6.88 15.52
N ASN A 117 2.74 8.13 15.32
CA ASN A 117 3.40 9.04 16.26
C ASN A 117 3.51 10.42 15.57
N ASP A 118 4.31 11.33 16.12
CA ASP A 118 4.56 12.65 15.52
C ASP A 118 5.62 12.63 14.41
N ALA A 119 6.27 11.48 14.15
CA ALA A 119 7.26 11.36 13.10
C ALA A 119 6.60 11.50 11.72
N PRO A 120 7.17 12.29 10.81
CA PRO A 120 6.53 12.53 9.52
C PRO A 120 6.59 11.29 8.62
N VAL A 121 5.67 11.24 7.66
CA VAL A 121 5.61 10.20 6.63
C VAL A 121 5.74 10.84 5.26
N LEU A 122 6.75 10.43 4.50
CA LEU A 122 6.93 10.78 3.10
C LEU A 122 6.37 9.69 2.20
N ILE A 123 5.42 10.05 1.35
CA ILE A 123 4.88 9.21 0.29
C ILE A 123 5.38 9.76 -1.05
N ILE A 124 6.02 8.93 -1.87
CA ILE A 124 6.39 9.32 -3.25
C ILE A 124 5.74 8.37 -4.24
N HIS A 125 5.08 8.91 -5.25
CA HIS A 125 4.38 8.13 -6.28
C HIS A 125 4.62 8.73 -7.68
N SER A 126 4.82 7.88 -8.68
CA SER A 126 4.82 8.29 -10.09
C SER A 126 3.41 8.50 -10.64
N THR A 127 3.22 9.52 -11.47
CA THR A 127 1.93 9.77 -12.18
C THR A 127 1.70 8.79 -13.34
N GLY A 128 2.75 8.13 -13.83
CA GLY A 128 2.66 7.09 -14.86
C GLY A 128 2.70 5.66 -14.30
N ASP A 129 2.49 5.48 -13.00
CA ASP A 129 2.41 4.18 -12.37
C ASP A 129 1.19 3.38 -12.89
N GLY A 130 1.47 2.36 -13.71
CA GLY A 130 0.47 1.44 -14.24
C GLY A 130 0.24 0.20 -13.37
N THR A 131 0.88 0.10 -12.21
CA THR A 131 0.84 -1.06 -11.33
C THR A 131 0.06 -0.76 -10.05
N VAL A 132 0.41 0.32 -9.35
CA VAL A 132 -0.30 0.78 -8.16
C VAL A 132 -1.09 2.04 -8.54
N PRO A 133 -2.43 2.02 -8.44
CA PRO A 133 -3.22 3.20 -8.76
C PRO A 133 -2.87 4.41 -7.89
N LEU A 134 -2.64 5.56 -8.53
CA LEU A 134 -2.29 6.81 -7.84
C LEU A 134 -3.30 7.21 -6.74
N ILE A 135 -4.57 6.88 -6.95
CA ILE A 135 -5.67 7.14 -6.00
C ILE A 135 -5.45 6.47 -4.63
N PHE A 136 -4.68 5.38 -4.55
CA PHE A 136 -4.40 4.70 -3.28
C PHE A 136 -3.59 5.62 -2.36
N THR A 137 -2.50 6.20 -2.86
CA THR A 137 -1.70 7.15 -2.06
C THR A 137 -2.42 8.44 -1.74
N GLN A 138 -3.38 8.86 -2.58
CA GLN A 138 -4.23 10.01 -2.28
C GLN A 138 -5.23 9.68 -1.15
N ALA A 139 -5.81 8.48 -1.15
CA ALA A 139 -6.71 8.01 -0.10
C ALA A 139 -5.95 7.85 1.24
N LEU A 140 -4.77 7.23 1.20
CA LEU A 140 -3.88 7.08 2.34
C LEU A 140 -3.48 8.42 2.95
N GLU A 141 -2.98 9.36 2.13
CA GLU A 141 -2.65 10.73 2.56
C GLU A 141 -3.85 11.37 3.27
N LYS A 142 -5.02 11.35 2.64
CA LYS A 142 -6.24 11.95 3.23
C LYS A 142 -6.60 11.30 4.57
N ARG A 143 -6.50 9.97 4.67
CA ARG A 143 -6.83 9.21 5.89
C ARG A 143 -5.84 9.52 7.03
N MET A 144 -4.54 9.53 6.74
CA MET A 144 -3.50 9.87 7.71
C MET A 144 -3.55 11.35 8.13
N CYS A 145 -3.80 12.27 7.21
CA CYS A 145 -4.00 13.67 7.57
C CYS A 145 -5.22 13.86 8.48
N ALA A 146 -6.30 13.10 8.27
CA ALA A 146 -7.51 13.18 9.09
C ALA A 146 -7.31 12.72 10.55
N ASN A 147 -6.33 11.84 10.81
CA ASN A 147 -5.98 11.42 12.17
C ASN A 147 -4.78 12.20 12.77
N GLY A 148 -4.32 13.27 12.11
CA GLY A 148 -3.29 14.16 12.64
C GLY A 148 -1.85 13.69 12.44
N GLN A 149 -1.62 12.73 11.54
CA GLN A 149 -0.28 12.35 11.10
C GLN A 149 0.30 13.44 10.20
N ALA A 150 1.56 13.81 10.42
CA ALA A 150 2.31 14.66 9.48
C ALA A 150 2.65 13.84 8.23
N VAL A 151 2.09 14.22 7.07
CA VAL A 151 2.29 13.51 5.80
C VAL A 151 2.69 14.49 4.71
N GLU A 152 3.74 14.13 3.99
CA GLU A 152 4.16 14.75 2.74
C GLU A 152 3.94 13.77 1.60
N ARG A 153 3.21 14.18 0.56
CA ARG A 153 3.12 13.40 -0.68
C ARG A 153 3.78 14.14 -1.84
N ARG A 154 4.73 13.48 -2.50
CA ARG A 154 5.42 13.97 -3.71
C ARG A 154 5.00 13.15 -4.92
N LEU A 155 4.88 13.83 -6.05
CA LEU A 155 4.61 13.21 -7.34
C LEU A 155 5.84 13.27 -8.24
N ILE A 156 6.19 12.15 -8.84
CA ILE A 156 7.16 12.06 -9.94
C ILE A 156 6.37 12.14 -11.24
N ASP A 157 6.66 13.14 -12.08
CA ASP A 157 5.98 13.29 -13.36
C ASP A 157 6.44 12.22 -14.36
N GLY A 158 5.49 11.48 -14.93
CA GLY A 158 5.77 10.35 -15.82
C GLY A 158 6.47 9.19 -15.10
N GLY A 159 7.21 8.38 -15.86
CA GLY A 159 7.78 7.13 -15.39
C GLY A 159 6.74 6.01 -15.27
N GLY A 160 7.17 4.83 -14.78
CA GLY A 160 6.29 3.73 -14.41
C GLY A 160 6.74 3.13 -13.08
N HIS A 161 5.95 2.22 -12.51
CA HIS A 161 6.13 1.70 -11.14
C HIS A 161 7.59 1.43 -10.75
N GLY A 162 8.25 0.51 -11.44
CA GLY A 162 9.64 0.15 -11.15
C GLY A 162 10.66 1.22 -11.55
N ALA A 163 10.44 1.93 -12.66
CA ALA A 163 11.37 2.95 -13.14
C ALA A 163 11.40 4.19 -12.23
N ALA A 164 10.30 4.48 -11.55
CA ALA A 164 10.16 5.60 -10.62
C ALA A 164 10.87 5.35 -9.27
N ALA A 165 11.27 4.12 -8.96
CA ALA A 165 11.93 3.80 -7.69
C ALA A 165 13.24 4.58 -7.52
N VAL A 166 14.07 4.69 -8.57
CA VAL A 166 15.35 5.41 -8.52
C VAL A 166 15.16 6.90 -8.15
N PRO A 167 14.35 7.70 -8.87
CA PRO A 167 14.11 9.08 -8.49
C PRO A 167 13.38 9.21 -7.14
N ALA A 168 12.55 8.25 -6.74
CA ALA A 168 11.96 8.26 -5.40
C ALA A 168 13.02 8.10 -4.30
N TYR A 169 13.96 7.17 -4.43
CA TYR A 169 15.06 7.00 -3.47
C TYR A 169 16.00 8.22 -3.43
N GLN A 170 16.28 8.84 -4.58
CA GLN A 170 17.08 10.07 -4.65
C GLN A 170 16.45 11.23 -3.86
N GLN A 171 15.12 11.29 -3.81
CA GLN A 171 14.39 12.28 -3.01
C GLN A 171 14.25 11.87 -1.54
N ALA A 172 14.07 10.57 -1.27
CA ALA A 172 13.81 10.05 0.06
C ALA A 172 15.06 10.00 0.94
N LEU A 173 16.24 9.70 0.38
CA LEU A 173 17.46 9.56 1.18
C LEU A 173 17.85 10.86 1.90
N PRO A 174 17.98 12.03 1.21
CA PRO A 174 18.24 13.29 1.91
C PRO A 174 17.14 13.66 2.91
N TRP A 175 15.88 13.33 2.59
CA TRP A 175 14.76 13.57 3.48
C TRP A 175 14.86 12.75 4.78
N ILE A 176 15.29 11.49 4.69
CA ILE A 176 15.52 10.63 5.86
C ILE A 176 16.75 11.13 6.65
N GLU A 177 17.83 11.51 5.98
CA GLU A 177 19.05 12.05 6.62
C GLU A 177 18.75 13.30 7.46
N ALA A 178 17.88 14.20 6.97
CA ALA A 178 17.44 15.37 7.72
C ALA A 178 16.74 15.00 9.04
N ARG A 179 15.90 13.94 9.03
CA ARG A 179 15.23 13.46 10.25
C ARG A 179 16.20 12.92 11.29
N PHE A 180 17.23 12.19 10.86
CA PHE A 180 18.27 11.72 11.78
C PHE A 180 19.16 12.83 12.33
N SER A 181 19.29 13.95 11.62
CA SER A 181 20.11 15.09 12.04
C SER A 181 19.40 16.03 13.03
N GLY A 182 18.13 15.76 13.35
CA GLY A 182 17.32 16.60 14.23
C GLY A 182 16.71 17.82 13.54
N ASP A 183 16.78 17.90 12.21
CA ASP A 183 16.08 18.93 11.46
C ASP A 183 14.57 18.59 11.50
N GLY A 184 13.85 19.44 12.23
CA GLY A 184 12.41 19.38 12.52
C GLY A 184 11.51 19.40 11.27
N PRO A 185 10.21 19.73 11.42
CA PRO A 185 9.22 19.50 10.37
C PRO A 185 9.61 20.18 9.05
N LEU A 186 9.00 19.66 7.99
CA LEU A 186 9.28 19.92 6.58
C LEU A 186 9.32 21.41 6.22
N GLU A 187 10.47 22.06 6.36
CA GLU A 187 10.70 23.33 5.67
C GLU A 187 10.85 23.04 4.18
N GLY A 188 9.88 23.54 3.41
CA GLY A 188 9.70 23.21 2.00
C GLY A 188 10.94 23.45 1.16
N ASP A 189 11.49 22.36 0.62
CA ASP A 189 12.43 22.42 -0.48
C ASP A 189 11.66 22.89 -1.74
N PRO A 190 12.00 24.07 -2.31
CA PRO A 190 11.33 24.61 -3.48
C PRO A 190 11.51 23.76 -4.75
N ALA A 191 12.31 22.69 -4.71
CA ALA A 191 12.53 21.79 -5.84
C ALA A 191 11.45 20.69 -6.02
N THR A 192 10.52 20.48 -5.08
CA THR A 192 9.56 19.37 -5.14
C THR A 192 8.16 19.80 -5.62
N ALA A 193 7.71 19.22 -6.74
CA ALA A 193 6.42 19.50 -7.36
C ALA A 193 5.22 18.91 -6.58
N VAL A 194 4.16 19.72 -6.47
CA VAL A 194 2.82 19.43 -5.93
C VAL A 194 2.83 18.66 -4.62
N THR A 195 3.17 19.35 -3.53
CA THR A 195 2.93 18.89 -2.17
C THR A 195 1.48 19.20 -1.78
N ASN A 196 0.72 18.17 -1.40
CA ASN A 196 -0.39 18.37 -0.48
C ASN A 196 0.19 18.09 0.90
N ASP A 197 0.32 19.14 1.70
CA ASP A 197 0.98 19.04 2.99
C ASP A 197 -0.04 19.22 4.12
N CYS A 198 -0.18 18.21 4.96
CA CYS A 198 -0.82 18.37 6.27
C CYS A 198 0.21 18.42 7.41
N ALA A 199 1.51 18.27 7.13
CA ALA A 199 2.56 18.50 8.11
C ALA A 199 2.56 19.95 8.63
N ALA A 200 2.23 20.93 7.77
CA ALA A 200 2.10 22.33 8.18
C ALA A 200 0.97 22.65 9.18
N LYS A 201 0.12 21.68 9.58
CA LYS A 201 -0.98 21.88 10.55
C LYS A 201 -0.75 21.27 11.93
N ALA A 202 0.41 20.65 12.18
CA ALA A 202 0.71 20.05 13.48
C ALA A 202 1.16 21.06 14.56
N ASP A 203 1.47 22.31 14.16
CA ASP A 203 1.90 23.39 15.06
C ASP A 203 0.75 24.36 15.36
N GLY A 204 -0.17 23.95 16.24
CA GLY A 204 -1.29 24.78 16.72
C GLY A 204 -1.66 24.51 18.16
#